data_AF-A0A7X0U7V4-F1
#
_entry.id   AF-A0A7X0U7V4-F1
#
_cell.length_a   1.000
_cell.length_b   1.000
_cell.length_c   1.000
_cell.angle_alpha   90.00
_cell.angle_beta   90.00
_cell.angle_gamma   90.00
#
_symmetry.space_group_name_H-M   'P 1'
#
loop_
_entity.id
_entity.type
_entity.pdbx_description
1 polymer ?
#
loop_
_entity_poly.entity_id
_entity_poly.type
_entity_poly.pdbx_seq_one_letter_code
_entity_poly.pdbx_strand_id
1 'polypeptide(L)'
;MNTTTAFAHSSMPTTRPPKASAKAAQAAATLADPRWAAVRARDASADGRFYYSVQTTGVYCRPSCAARPALPENVRFHDSIADAERAGFRPCKRCKPGQASPVAHHAALVTEACRIIEAADTPPTLDELAARVGLSAHHFHRIFKQATGLTPKAYGTARRAQRVRSELAAPEAGSVTDAIFNAGYNATSRFYEEADGVLGMTPTRYQAGGRQVTIRFAIAQCSLGAILVAQSGRGVCAILLGDDAQALLQDLQDRFPQAQLVGDDRGFDALVARVVAFVEAPGLGLDLPLDVQGTAFQQRVWQALQAIPAGETASYAEIAERIGTPSAARAVARACAANALAVAIPCHRVVRNDGALSGYRWGVERKQALLDREHRQAQGQPA
;
A
#
# COMPACT_ATOMS: atom_id res chain seq x y z
N MET A 1 -42.56 -50.43 82.08
CA MET A 1 -43.16 -49.48 81.13
C MET A 1 -42.15 -49.29 80.00
N ASN A 2 -42.53 -49.70 78.79
CA ASN A 2 -41.70 -49.70 77.58
C ASN A 2 -41.41 -48.28 77.10
N THR A 3 -40.17 -48.03 76.66
CA THR A 3 -39.88 -46.94 75.72
C THR A 3 -38.82 -47.39 74.72
N THR A 4 -39.32 -47.74 73.54
CA THR A 4 -38.58 -47.94 72.29
C THR A 4 -38.18 -46.58 71.74
N THR A 5 -36.90 -46.32 71.50
CA THR A 5 -36.43 -45.10 70.83
C THR A 5 -36.01 -45.43 69.39
N ALA A 6 -36.77 -44.89 68.44
CA ALA A 6 -36.57 -45.05 67.00
C ALA A 6 -35.47 -44.11 66.48
N PHE A 7 -34.60 -44.63 65.59
CA PHE A 7 -33.65 -43.85 64.81
C PHE A 7 -34.36 -43.17 63.64
N ALA A 8 -34.30 -41.84 63.58
CA ALA A 8 -34.76 -41.05 62.44
C ALA A 8 -33.58 -40.72 61.52
N HIS A 9 -33.64 -41.17 60.26
CA HIS A 9 -32.77 -40.73 59.18
C HIS A 9 -33.18 -39.32 58.72
N SER A 10 -32.28 -38.34 58.86
CA SER A 10 -32.45 -37.00 58.27
C SER A 10 -32.03 -37.00 56.80
N SER A 11 -33.01 -36.91 55.91
CA SER A 11 -32.80 -36.64 54.48
C SER A 11 -32.33 -35.20 54.26
N MET A 12 -31.19 -35.02 53.58
CA MET A 12 -30.76 -33.71 53.10
C MET A 12 -31.63 -33.25 51.90
N PRO A 13 -32.06 -31.98 51.85
CA PRO A 13 -32.77 -31.46 50.69
C PRO A 13 -31.78 -31.11 49.56
N THR A 14 -31.92 -31.79 48.43
CA THR A 14 -31.28 -31.41 47.16
C THR A 14 -31.95 -30.15 46.60
N THR A 15 -31.34 -28.99 46.84
CA THR A 15 -31.74 -27.73 46.19
C THR A 15 -31.36 -27.76 44.71
N ARG A 16 -32.36 -27.92 43.86
CA ARG A 16 -32.27 -27.76 42.40
C ARG A 16 -31.95 -26.29 42.06
N PRO A 17 -30.96 -25.99 41.20
CA PRO A 17 -30.58 -24.61 40.90
C PRO A 17 -31.73 -23.86 40.20
N PRO A 18 -31.87 -22.54 40.42
CA PRO A 18 -32.93 -21.76 39.80
C PRO A 18 -32.73 -21.72 38.28
N LYS A 19 -33.81 -21.99 37.52
CA LYS A 19 -33.82 -21.83 36.06
C LYS A 19 -33.51 -20.37 35.73
N ALA A 20 -32.35 -20.12 35.12
CA ALA A 20 -32.02 -18.79 34.59
C ALA A 20 -33.17 -18.30 33.69
N SER A 21 -33.52 -17.01 33.79
CA SER A 21 -34.54 -16.42 32.93
C SER A 21 -34.15 -16.60 31.46
N ALA A 22 -35.14 -16.75 30.57
CA ALA A 22 -34.87 -16.95 29.13
C ALA A 22 -33.99 -15.83 28.53
N LYS A 23 -34.08 -14.60 29.07
CA LYS A 23 -33.21 -13.47 28.71
C LYS A 23 -31.76 -13.67 29.18
N ALA A 24 -31.55 -14.14 30.41
CA ALA A 24 -30.21 -14.40 30.93
C ALA A 24 -29.52 -15.54 30.16
N ALA A 25 -30.27 -16.59 29.81
CA ALA A 25 -29.77 -17.68 28.97
C ALA A 25 -29.40 -17.19 27.55
N GLN A 26 -30.24 -16.35 26.94
CA GLN A 26 -29.94 -15.74 25.63
C GLN A 26 -28.70 -14.84 25.69
N ALA A 27 -28.57 -14.00 26.72
CA ALA A 27 -27.39 -13.15 26.90
C ALA A 27 -26.11 -13.98 27.03
N ALA A 28 -26.13 -15.06 27.83
CA ALA A 28 -25.01 -15.96 27.98
C ALA A 28 -24.63 -16.64 26.66
N ALA A 29 -25.63 -17.11 25.89
CA ALA A 29 -25.40 -17.73 24.59
C ALA A 29 -24.78 -16.73 23.59
N THR A 30 -25.29 -15.49 23.54
CA THR A 30 -24.71 -14.45 22.69
C THR A 30 -23.28 -14.10 23.09
N LEU A 31 -22.99 -14.00 24.40
CA LEU A 31 -21.65 -13.69 24.89
C LEU A 31 -20.63 -14.80 24.60
N ALA A 32 -21.07 -16.06 24.59
CA ALA A 32 -20.24 -17.21 24.27
C ALA A 32 -20.02 -17.44 22.76
N ASP A 33 -20.84 -16.82 21.90
CA ASP A 33 -20.72 -16.96 20.44
C ASP A 33 -19.51 -16.15 19.91
N PRO A 34 -18.58 -16.77 19.15
CA PRO A 34 -17.40 -16.08 18.63
C PRO A 34 -17.75 -14.91 17.70
N ARG A 35 -18.93 -14.92 17.06
CA ARG A 35 -19.42 -13.83 16.19
C ARG A 35 -19.67 -12.55 16.98
N TRP A 36 -19.91 -12.63 18.29
CA TRP A 36 -20.17 -11.47 19.14
C TRP A 36 -18.99 -10.50 19.24
N ALA A 37 -17.76 -11.04 19.26
CA ALA A 37 -16.55 -10.22 19.28
C ALA A 37 -16.47 -9.32 18.04
N ALA A 38 -16.78 -9.85 16.85
CA ALA A 38 -16.79 -9.10 15.60
C ALA A 38 -17.87 -8.00 15.58
N VAL A 39 -19.06 -8.26 16.14
CA VAL A 39 -20.13 -7.25 16.28
C VAL A 39 -19.71 -6.13 17.23
N ARG A 40 -19.07 -6.45 18.37
CA ARG A 40 -18.57 -5.45 19.32
C ARG A 40 -17.45 -4.60 18.73
N ALA A 41 -16.55 -5.22 17.97
CA ALA A 41 -15.44 -4.54 17.30
C ALA A 41 -15.88 -3.75 16.04
N ARG A 42 -17.12 -3.93 15.57
CA ARG A 42 -17.60 -3.42 14.28
C ARG A 42 -16.68 -3.83 13.12
N ASP A 43 -16.27 -5.09 13.13
CA ASP A 43 -15.30 -5.62 12.18
C ASP A 43 -15.88 -5.71 10.77
N ALA A 44 -15.38 -4.87 9.85
CA ALA A 44 -15.77 -4.86 8.45
C ALA A 44 -15.31 -6.10 7.67
N SER A 45 -14.31 -6.84 8.16
CA SER A 45 -13.87 -8.10 7.53
C SER A 45 -14.85 -9.25 7.75
N ALA A 46 -15.75 -9.10 8.73
CA ALA A 46 -16.82 -10.06 9.01
C ALA A 46 -18.09 -9.82 8.18
N ASP A 47 -18.20 -8.69 7.48
CA ASP A 47 -19.34 -8.37 6.63
C ASP A 47 -19.52 -9.42 5.52
N GLY A 48 -20.75 -9.90 5.35
CA GLY A 48 -21.09 -10.92 4.37
C GLY A 48 -20.82 -12.36 4.83
N ARG A 49 -20.09 -12.56 5.94
CA ARG A 49 -19.88 -13.90 6.53
C ARG A 49 -21.03 -14.33 7.44
N PHE A 50 -21.64 -13.37 8.13
CA PHE A 50 -22.85 -13.57 8.93
C PHE A 50 -23.59 -12.23 9.12
N TYR A 51 -24.80 -12.30 9.66
CA TYR A 51 -25.64 -11.16 10.00
C TYR A 51 -26.12 -11.29 11.43
N TYR A 52 -26.44 -10.18 12.09
CA TYR A 52 -27.05 -10.21 13.42
C TYR A 52 -28.33 -9.39 13.43
N SER A 53 -29.31 -9.84 14.21
CA SER A 53 -30.61 -9.20 14.36
C SER A 53 -30.82 -8.73 15.80
N VAL A 54 -31.62 -7.69 15.96
CA VAL A 54 -31.92 -7.10 17.26
C VAL A 54 -33.42 -7.17 17.50
N GLN A 55 -33.83 -8.06 18.41
CA GLN A 55 -35.24 -8.39 18.70
C GLN A 55 -36.09 -7.16 19.00
N THR A 56 -35.58 -6.23 19.81
CA THR A 56 -36.33 -5.02 20.22
C THR A 56 -36.63 -4.05 19.09
N THR A 57 -35.85 -4.09 18.00
CA THR A 57 -36.01 -3.16 16.86
C THR A 57 -36.57 -3.85 15.61
N GLY A 58 -36.54 -5.18 15.59
CA GLY A 58 -36.97 -6.00 14.46
C GLY A 58 -36.09 -5.82 13.21
N VAL A 59 -34.82 -5.40 13.37
CA VAL A 59 -33.89 -5.22 12.24
C VAL A 59 -32.73 -6.21 12.29
N TYR A 60 -32.23 -6.58 11.12
CA TYR A 60 -30.93 -7.26 10.97
C TYR A 60 -29.88 -6.35 10.33
N CYS A 61 -28.63 -6.57 10.72
CA CYS A 61 -27.48 -5.73 10.49
C CYS A 61 -26.27 -6.57 10.05
N ARG A 62 -25.30 -5.89 9.45
CA ARG A 62 -23.94 -6.40 9.27
C ARG A 62 -23.10 -6.21 10.52
N PRO A 63 -22.06 -7.03 10.76
CA PRO A 63 -21.15 -6.86 11.88
C PRO A 63 -20.54 -5.45 12.00
N SER A 64 -20.22 -4.80 10.87
CA SER A 64 -19.66 -3.42 10.84
C SER A 64 -20.66 -2.29 11.15
N CYS A 65 -21.93 -2.60 11.43
CA CYS A 65 -22.97 -1.59 11.54
C CYS A 65 -22.69 -0.57 12.67
N ALA A 66 -22.68 0.72 12.32
CA ALA A 66 -22.48 1.82 13.26
C ALA A 66 -23.71 2.13 14.15
N ALA A 67 -24.73 1.25 14.17
CA ALA A 67 -25.88 1.39 15.06
C ALA A 67 -25.46 1.34 16.55
N ARG A 68 -26.36 1.80 17.42
CA ARG A 68 -26.14 1.69 18.87
C ARG A 68 -25.98 0.21 19.24
N PRO A 69 -25.01 -0.15 20.10
CA PRO A 69 -24.83 -1.53 20.52
C PRO A 69 -26.13 -2.10 21.11
N ALA A 70 -26.53 -3.27 20.62
CA ALA A 70 -27.66 -3.98 21.17
C ALA A 70 -27.24 -4.72 22.44
N LEU A 71 -28.16 -4.88 23.38
CA LEU A 71 -27.94 -5.74 24.54
C LEU A 71 -27.86 -7.21 24.10
N PRO A 72 -26.94 -8.02 24.66
CA PRO A 72 -26.75 -9.41 24.26
C PRO A 72 -28.04 -10.24 24.28
N GLU A 73 -28.92 -10.05 25.27
CA GLU A 73 -30.19 -10.78 25.35
C GLU A 73 -31.15 -10.53 24.17
N ASN A 74 -30.92 -9.48 23.39
CA ASN A 74 -31.75 -9.11 22.25
C ASN A 74 -31.12 -9.49 20.90
N VAL A 75 -29.93 -10.10 20.89
CA VAL A 75 -29.17 -10.37 19.66
C VAL A 75 -29.35 -11.82 19.21
N ARG A 76 -29.58 -12.04 17.91
CA ARG A 76 -29.49 -13.36 17.26
C ARG A 76 -28.61 -13.29 16.02
N PHE A 77 -27.81 -14.32 15.79
CA PHE A 77 -26.96 -14.43 14.61
C PHE A 77 -27.62 -15.28 13.52
N HIS A 78 -27.36 -14.94 12.27
CA HIS A 78 -27.90 -15.56 11.06
C HIS A 78 -26.77 -15.75 10.05
N ASP A 79 -26.75 -16.88 9.36
CA ASP A 79 -25.65 -17.19 8.42
C ASP A 79 -25.87 -16.52 7.05
N SER A 80 -27.10 -16.09 6.75
CA SER A 80 -27.42 -15.39 5.50
C SER A 80 -28.52 -14.34 5.71
N ILE A 81 -28.68 -13.46 4.71
CA ILE A 81 -29.78 -12.51 4.66
C ILE A 81 -31.13 -13.23 4.62
N ALA A 82 -31.23 -14.28 3.80
CA ALA A 82 -32.46 -15.06 3.66
C ALA A 82 -32.87 -15.71 4.99
N ASP A 83 -31.89 -16.11 5.81
CA ASP A 83 -32.15 -16.66 7.15
C ASP A 83 -32.71 -15.59 8.10
N ALA A 84 -32.11 -14.40 8.12
CA ALA A 84 -32.59 -13.28 8.93
C ALA A 84 -34.00 -12.82 8.52
N GLU A 85 -34.30 -12.80 7.23
CA GLU A 85 -35.62 -12.41 6.70
C GLU A 85 -36.69 -13.48 6.99
N ARG A 86 -36.35 -14.77 6.86
CA ARG A 86 -37.23 -15.88 7.25
C ARG A 86 -37.54 -15.86 8.75
N ALA A 87 -36.58 -15.39 9.56
CA ALA A 87 -36.77 -15.17 10.99
C ALA A 87 -37.60 -13.90 11.33
N GLY A 88 -38.10 -13.17 10.33
CA GLY A 88 -39.02 -12.04 10.48
C GLY A 88 -38.36 -10.67 10.68
N PHE A 89 -37.05 -10.55 10.44
CA PHE A 89 -36.33 -9.29 10.60
C PHE A 89 -36.25 -8.51 9.28
N ARG A 90 -36.43 -7.19 9.35
CA ARG A 90 -36.27 -6.31 8.18
C ARG A 90 -34.82 -5.81 8.05
N PRO A 91 -34.32 -5.48 6.85
CA PRO A 91 -32.98 -4.94 6.68
C PRO A 91 -32.81 -3.62 7.43
N CYS A 92 -31.69 -3.46 8.12
CA CYS A 92 -31.33 -2.20 8.75
C CYS A 92 -31.14 -1.10 7.70
N LYS A 93 -31.87 0.02 7.86
CA LYS A 93 -31.78 1.18 6.95
C LYS A 93 -30.42 1.89 6.99
N ARG A 94 -29.61 1.66 8.03
CA ARG A 94 -28.31 2.30 8.24
C ARG A 94 -27.18 1.56 7.52
N CYS A 95 -27.01 0.25 7.78
CA CYS A 95 -25.97 -0.54 7.12
C CYS A 95 -26.44 -1.21 5.82
N LYS A 96 -27.75 -1.15 5.51
CA LYS A 96 -28.39 -1.67 4.29
C LYS A 96 -27.82 -3.03 3.86
N PRO A 97 -28.01 -4.09 4.67
CA PRO A 97 -27.28 -5.34 4.54
C PRO A 97 -27.48 -6.06 3.19
N GLY A 98 -28.58 -5.82 2.48
CA GLY A 98 -28.84 -6.34 1.13
C GLY A 98 -28.27 -5.53 -0.04
N GLN A 99 -27.63 -4.38 0.22
CA GLN A 99 -26.94 -3.58 -0.81
C GLN A 99 -25.44 -3.80 -0.73
N ALA A 100 -24.65 -3.52 -1.78
CA ALA A 100 -23.19 -3.55 -1.67
C ALA A 100 -22.71 -2.73 -0.44
N SER A 101 -21.69 -3.21 0.27
CA SER A 101 -21.08 -2.44 1.37
C SER A 101 -20.76 -1.03 0.91
N PRO A 102 -20.92 0.02 1.75
CA PRO A 102 -20.49 1.37 1.38
C PRO A 102 -19.05 1.39 0.84
N VAL A 103 -18.17 0.53 1.36
CA VAL A 103 -16.79 0.36 0.86
C VAL A 103 -16.76 -0.23 -0.56
N ALA A 104 -17.49 -1.31 -0.80
CA ALA A 104 -17.56 -1.95 -2.12
C ALA A 104 -18.27 -1.08 -3.17
N HIS A 105 -19.31 -0.35 -2.75
CA HIS A 105 -20.01 0.61 -3.58
C HIS A 105 -19.10 1.78 -3.95
N HIS A 106 -18.39 2.37 -2.98
CA HIS A 106 -17.41 3.42 -3.28
C HIS A 106 -16.28 2.92 -4.17
N ALA A 107 -15.80 1.69 -3.98
CA ALA A 107 -14.80 1.09 -4.86
C ALA A 107 -15.31 0.99 -6.31
N ALA A 108 -16.54 0.52 -6.52
CA ALA A 108 -17.15 0.46 -7.85
C ALA A 108 -17.31 1.84 -8.49
N LEU A 109 -17.75 2.85 -7.72
CA LEU A 109 -17.86 4.23 -8.20
C LEU A 109 -16.49 4.83 -8.57
N VAL A 110 -15.45 4.54 -7.79
CA VAL A 110 -14.08 4.96 -8.10
C VAL A 110 -13.55 4.23 -9.33
N THR A 111 -13.81 2.93 -9.49
CA THR A 111 -13.45 2.18 -10.69
C THR A 111 -14.11 2.76 -11.94
N GLU A 112 -15.40 3.10 -11.88
CA GLU A 112 -16.08 3.74 -13.02
C GLU A 112 -15.51 5.14 -13.30
N ALA A 113 -15.20 5.92 -12.26
CA ALA A 113 -14.54 7.21 -12.44
C ALA A 113 -13.14 7.08 -13.07
N CYS A 114 -12.33 6.08 -12.67
CA CYS A 114 -11.06 5.79 -13.31
C CYS A 114 -11.26 5.44 -14.79
N ARG A 115 -12.25 4.59 -15.13
CA ARG A 115 -12.58 4.24 -16.51
C ARG A 115 -12.96 5.47 -17.34
N ILE A 116 -13.73 6.39 -16.77
CA ILE A 116 -14.10 7.65 -17.42
C ILE A 116 -12.84 8.51 -17.69
N ILE A 117 -11.95 8.67 -16.71
CA ILE A 117 -10.69 9.41 -16.89
C ILE A 117 -9.81 8.73 -17.95
N GLU A 118 -9.78 7.40 -17.97
CA GLU A 118 -8.97 6.60 -18.88
C GLU A 118 -9.54 6.50 -20.30
N ALA A 119 -10.81 6.84 -20.51
CA ALA A 119 -11.46 6.87 -21.82
C ALA A 119 -11.57 8.29 -22.40
N ALA A 120 -11.50 9.33 -21.57
CA ALA A 120 -11.63 10.71 -22.03
C ALA A 120 -10.37 11.22 -22.73
N ASP A 121 -10.54 11.96 -23.83
CA ASP A 121 -9.42 12.64 -24.51
C ASP A 121 -8.90 13.81 -23.70
N THR A 122 -9.82 14.66 -23.19
CA THR A 122 -9.50 15.71 -22.22
C THR A 122 -9.91 15.27 -20.82
N PRO A 123 -9.08 15.46 -19.77
CA PRO A 123 -9.44 15.10 -18.41
C PRO A 123 -10.72 15.82 -17.97
N PRO A 124 -11.76 15.08 -17.58
CA PRO A 124 -12.97 15.70 -17.06
C PRO A 124 -12.67 16.39 -15.74
N THR A 125 -13.39 17.48 -15.47
CA THR A 125 -13.30 18.22 -14.22
C THR A 125 -13.82 17.38 -13.05
N LEU A 126 -13.48 17.79 -11.82
CA LEU A 126 -13.95 17.13 -10.61
C LEU A 126 -15.48 17.08 -10.57
N ASP A 127 -16.15 18.17 -10.97
CA ASP A 127 -17.60 18.29 -10.95
C ASP A 127 -18.25 17.37 -11.99
N GLU A 128 -17.68 17.25 -13.19
CA GLU A 128 -18.16 16.33 -14.22
C GLU A 128 -18.02 14.86 -13.81
N LEU A 129 -16.87 14.50 -13.21
CA LEU A 129 -16.66 13.15 -12.68
C LEU A 129 -17.66 12.83 -11.57
N ALA A 130 -17.83 13.75 -10.62
CA ALA A 130 -18.74 13.59 -9.51
C ALA A 130 -20.19 13.45 -9.98
N ALA A 131 -20.63 14.26 -10.95
CA ALA A 131 -21.95 14.17 -11.55
C ALA A 131 -22.19 12.80 -12.23
N ARG A 132 -21.21 12.28 -12.97
CA ARG A 132 -21.32 10.98 -13.65
C ARG A 132 -21.42 9.79 -12.71
N VAL A 133 -20.83 9.88 -11.51
CA VAL A 133 -20.93 8.83 -10.48
C VAL A 133 -22.01 9.12 -9.43
N GLY A 134 -22.84 10.15 -9.64
CA GLY A 134 -23.98 10.47 -8.78
C GLY A 134 -23.60 10.99 -7.38
N LEU A 135 -22.44 11.65 -7.24
CA LEU A 135 -21.94 12.18 -5.96
C LEU A 135 -21.70 13.69 -6.03
N SER A 136 -21.64 14.34 -4.86
CA SER A 136 -21.12 15.71 -4.79
C SER A 136 -19.60 15.71 -4.99
N ALA A 137 -19.07 16.80 -5.58
CA ALA A 137 -17.65 16.94 -5.87
C ALA A 137 -16.74 16.73 -4.64
N HIS A 138 -17.12 17.29 -3.50
CA HIS A 138 -16.38 17.13 -2.26
C HIS A 138 -16.39 15.67 -1.76
N HIS A 139 -17.55 15.00 -1.83
CA HIS A 139 -17.65 13.61 -1.41
C HIS A 139 -16.86 12.69 -2.35
N PHE A 140 -17.01 12.87 -3.65
CA PHE A 140 -16.27 12.15 -4.69
C PHE A 140 -14.76 12.31 -4.51
N HIS A 141 -14.27 13.54 -4.35
CA HIS A 141 -12.84 13.82 -4.12
C HIS A 141 -12.28 13.03 -2.93
N ARG A 142 -13.01 13.01 -1.81
CA ARG A 142 -12.60 12.29 -0.60
C ARG A 142 -12.55 10.78 -0.82
N ILE A 143 -13.58 10.17 -1.41
CA ILE A 143 -13.61 8.72 -1.63
C ILE A 143 -12.58 8.30 -2.69
N PHE A 144 -12.37 9.12 -3.73
CA PHE A 144 -11.41 8.83 -4.79
C PHE A 144 -9.98 8.88 -4.25
N LYS A 145 -9.66 9.89 -3.43
CA LYS A 145 -8.36 9.98 -2.74
C LYS A 145 -8.16 8.83 -1.75
N GLN A 146 -9.20 8.44 -1.02
CA GLN A 146 -9.14 7.32 -0.07
C GLN A 146 -8.91 5.97 -0.78
N ALA A 147 -9.47 5.78 -1.97
CA ALA A 147 -9.39 4.54 -2.73
C ALA A 147 -8.12 4.44 -3.61
N THR A 148 -7.71 5.52 -4.26
CA THR A 148 -6.59 5.53 -5.23
C THR A 148 -5.29 6.09 -4.67
N GLY A 149 -5.33 6.78 -3.52
CA GLY A 149 -4.20 7.54 -2.98
C GLY A 149 -3.88 8.83 -3.73
N LEU A 150 -4.60 9.13 -4.83
CA LEU A 150 -4.43 10.31 -5.67
C LEU A 150 -5.72 11.14 -5.71
N THR A 151 -5.61 12.43 -5.96
CA THR A 151 -6.80 13.22 -6.33
C THR A 151 -7.23 12.86 -7.75
N PRO A 152 -8.52 13.02 -8.12
CA PRO A 152 -8.97 12.80 -9.51
C PRO A 152 -8.13 13.54 -10.55
N LYS A 153 -7.76 14.81 -10.24
CA LYS A 153 -6.86 15.61 -11.07
C LYS A 153 -5.48 14.97 -11.22
N ALA A 154 -4.85 14.57 -10.12
CA ALA A 154 -3.53 13.94 -10.14
C ALA A 154 -3.54 12.58 -10.86
N TYR A 155 -4.62 11.80 -10.72
CA TYR A 155 -4.82 10.56 -11.46
C TYR A 155 -4.93 10.81 -12.97
N GLY A 156 -5.73 11.82 -13.37
CA GLY A 156 -5.83 12.24 -14.77
C GLY A 156 -4.51 12.74 -15.36
N THR A 157 -3.74 13.54 -14.60
CA THR A 157 -2.39 13.98 -15.01
C THR A 157 -1.46 12.79 -15.19
N ALA A 158 -1.44 11.84 -14.25
CA ALA A 158 -0.60 10.64 -14.33
C ALA A 158 -0.99 9.73 -15.51
N ARG A 159 -2.28 9.58 -15.79
CA ARG A 159 -2.76 8.81 -16.94
C ARG A 159 -2.41 9.46 -18.27
N ARG A 160 -2.50 10.79 -18.35
CA ARG A 160 -2.05 11.56 -19.53
C ARG A 160 -0.55 11.45 -19.74
N ALA A 161 0.24 11.58 -18.68
CA ALA A 161 1.67 11.31 -18.72
C ALA A 161 1.98 9.91 -19.28
N GLN A 162 1.24 8.89 -18.84
CA GLN A 162 1.38 7.53 -19.35
C GLN A 162 0.97 7.40 -20.82
N ARG A 163 -0.09 8.07 -21.26
CA ARG A 163 -0.51 8.08 -22.68
C ARG A 163 0.53 8.75 -23.57
N VAL A 164 1.08 9.90 -23.18
CA VAL A 164 2.19 10.53 -23.91
C VAL A 164 3.35 9.55 -24.07
N ARG A 165 3.71 8.85 -22.98
CA ARG A 165 4.77 7.84 -22.99
C ARG A 165 4.47 6.65 -23.92
N SER A 166 3.22 6.21 -24.02
CA SER A 166 2.85 5.12 -24.93
C SER A 166 2.76 5.58 -26.39
N GLU A 167 2.18 6.75 -26.64
CA GLU A 167 2.06 7.35 -27.99
C GLU A 167 3.43 7.64 -28.59
N LEU A 168 4.34 8.26 -27.81
CA LEU A 168 5.70 8.53 -28.29
C LEU A 168 6.55 7.26 -28.42
N ALA A 169 6.17 6.14 -27.79
CA ALA A 169 6.87 4.85 -27.89
C ALA A 169 6.29 3.94 -28.99
N ALA A 170 5.18 4.31 -29.62
CA ALA A 170 4.56 3.52 -30.68
C ALA A 170 5.47 3.51 -31.93
N PRO A 171 5.65 2.37 -32.62
CA PRO A 171 6.48 2.28 -33.83
C PRO A 171 6.03 3.20 -34.98
N GLU A 172 4.75 3.57 -34.99
CA GLU A 172 4.10 4.44 -35.98
C GLU A 172 3.82 5.85 -35.43
N ALA A 173 4.46 6.24 -34.32
CA ALA A 173 4.23 7.56 -33.71
C ALA A 173 4.46 8.68 -34.75
N GLY A 174 3.43 9.51 -34.96
CA GLY A 174 3.47 10.71 -35.81
C GLY A 174 4.43 11.78 -35.27
N SER A 175 4.23 13.07 -35.53
CA SER A 175 5.12 14.07 -34.93
C SER A 175 4.97 14.11 -33.40
N VAL A 176 6.00 14.57 -32.67
CA VAL A 176 5.93 14.84 -31.21
C VAL A 176 4.65 15.62 -30.85
N THR A 177 4.30 16.59 -31.71
CA THR A 177 3.11 17.43 -31.57
C THR A 177 1.83 16.59 -31.61
N ASP A 178 1.72 15.65 -32.54
CA ASP A 178 0.54 14.79 -32.67
C ASP A 178 0.39 13.86 -31.46
N ALA A 179 1.50 13.29 -30.96
CA ALA A 179 1.48 12.46 -29.76
C ALA A 179 1.06 13.25 -28.50
N ILE A 180 1.42 14.53 -28.41
CA ILE A 180 0.99 15.43 -27.32
C ILE A 180 -0.51 15.73 -27.42
N PHE A 181 -1.02 16.02 -28.62
CA PHE A 181 -2.45 16.28 -28.84
C PHE A 181 -3.30 15.00 -28.63
N ASN A 182 -2.89 13.86 -29.16
CA ASN A 182 -3.57 12.56 -28.97
C ASN A 182 -3.57 12.12 -27.51
N ALA A 183 -2.55 12.50 -26.73
CA ALA A 183 -2.52 12.26 -25.30
C ALA A 183 -3.34 13.27 -24.46
N GLY A 184 -4.08 14.18 -25.10
CA GLY A 184 -5.06 15.04 -24.44
C GLY A 184 -4.52 16.38 -23.95
N TYR A 185 -3.42 16.90 -24.51
CA TYR A 185 -2.97 18.26 -24.24
C TYR A 185 -3.60 19.25 -25.22
N ASN A 186 -4.34 20.23 -24.69
CA ASN A 186 -4.97 21.27 -25.51
C ASN A 186 -3.99 22.34 -26.02
N ALA A 187 -2.73 22.32 -25.55
CA ALA A 187 -1.66 23.20 -25.99
C ALA A 187 -0.30 22.55 -25.77
N THR A 188 0.60 22.68 -26.74
CA THR A 188 1.98 22.20 -26.66
C THR A 188 2.79 22.90 -25.56
N SER A 189 2.55 24.19 -25.32
CA SER A 189 3.23 24.96 -24.26
C SER A 189 3.02 24.38 -22.86
N ARG A 190 1.79 24.03 -22.50
CA ARG A 190 1.45 23.38 -21.21
C ARG A 190 2.10 22.01 -21.04
N PHE A 191 2.35 21.31 -22.14
CA PHE A 191 3.10 20.07 -22.08
C PHE A 191 4.57 20.32 -21.83
N TYR A 192 5.22 21.27 -22.52
CA TYR A 192 6.64 21.57 -22.32
C TYR A 192 6.93 22.14 -20.91
N GLU A 193 5.98 22.83 -20.28
CA GLU A 193 6.07 23.27 -18.88
C GLU A 193 6.09 22.08 -17.89
N GLU A 194 5.44 20.96 -18.23
CA GLU A 194 5.34 19.76 -17.37
C GLU A 194 6.23 18.59 -17.86
N ALA A 195 6.81 18.68 -19.06
CA ALA A 195 7.44 17.59 -19.80
C ALA A 195 8.68 17.02 -19.09
N ASP A 196 9.50 17.85 -18.46
CA ASP A 196 10.70 17.37 -17.74
C ASP A 196 10.33 16.56 -16.48
N GLY A 197 9.23 16.90 -15.81
CA GLY A 197 8.69 16.13 -14.69
C GLY A 197 7.92 14.88 -15.12
N VAL A 198 7.34 14.91 -16.32
CA VAL A 198 6.47 13.85 -16.85
C VAL A 198 7.22 12.80 -17.66
N LEU A 199 8.25 13.16 -18.42
CA LEU A 199 9.02 12.25 -19.28
C LEU A 199 10.46 12.03 -18.80
N GLY A 200 10.98 12.89 -17.93
CA GLY A 200 12.38 12.85 -17.51
C GLY A 200 13.39 13.18 -18.63
N MET A 201 12.91 13.55 -19.81
CA MET A 201 13.71 14.00 -20.96
C MET A 201 12.81 14.77 -21.94
N THR A 202 13.42 15.41 -22.94
CA THR A 202 12.65 16.12 -23.96
C THR A 202 11.81 15.15 -24.82
N PRO A 203 10.60 15.54 -25.24
CA PRO A 203 9.69 14.70 -26.03
C PRO A 203 10.29 14.17 -27.35
N THR A 204 11.12 14.98 -28.01
CA THR A 204 11.87 14.60 -29.22
C THR A 204 12.88 13.48 -28.96
N ARG A 205 13.53 13.48 -27.78
CA ARG A 205 14.43 12.38 -27.36
C ARG A 205 13.67 11.10 -27.02
N TYR A 206 12.47 11.24 -26.49
CA TYR A 206 11.60 10.12 -26.18
C TYR A 206 11.06 9.46 -27.47
N GLN A 207 10.59 10.27 -28.45
CA GLN A 207 10.08 9.82 -29.75
C GLN A 207 11.15 9.19 -30.65
N ALA A 208 12.41 9.61 -30.54
CA ALA A 208 13.54 8.97 -31.22
C ALA A 208 13.84 7.53 -30.71
N GLY A 209 12.92 6.93 -29.94
CA GLY A 209 12.95 5.55 -29.49
C GLY A 209 13.97 5.28 -28.41
N GLY A 210 14.31 6.25 -27.56
CA GLY A 210 15.35 6.09 -26.54
C GLY A 210 16.63 5.47 -27.11
N ARG A 211 16.95 5.73 -28.39
CA ARG A 211 18.09 5.14 -29.07
C ARG A 211 19.36 5.58 -28.34
N GLN A 212 19.89 4.63 -27.58
CA GLN A 212 21.12 4.65 -26.81
C GLN A 212 21.17 5.67 -25.66
N VAL A 213 20.31 5.50 -24.65
CA VAL A 213 20.76 5.85 -23.30
C VAL A 213 21.94 4.93 -23.00
N THR A 214 23.15 5.50 -23.05
CA THR A 214 24.35 4.81 -22.61
C THR A 214 24.30 4.74 -21.10
N ILE A 215 24.27 3.53 -20.56
CA ILE A 215 24.38 3.29 -19.13
C ILE A 215 25.78 2.73 -18.90
N ARG A 216 26.61 3.52 -18.21
CA ARG A 216 27.89 3.02 -17.71
C ARG A 216 27.61 2.19 -16.47
N PHE A 217 28.23 1.03 -16.37
CA PHE A 217 28.13 0.21 -15.18
C PHE A 217 29.45 -0.46 -14.85
N ALA A 218 29.60 -0.86 -13.59
CA ALA A 218 30.68 -1.70 -13.15
C ALA A 218 30.20 -2.56 -11.97
N ILE A 219 30.88 -3.69 -11.78
CA ILE A 219 30.65 -4.61 -10.70
C ILE A 219 31.90 -4.64 -9.83
N ALA A 220 31.71 -4.47 -8.53
CA ALA A 220 32.76 -4.53 -7.53
C ALA A 220 32.36 -5.47 -6.38
N GLN A 221 33.23 -5.60 -5.39
CA GLN A 221 32.97 -6.31 -4.15
C GLN A 221 32.86 -5.33 -2.98
N CYS A 222 31.93 -5.61 -2.07
CA CYS A 222 31.79 -4.92 -0.80
C CYS A 222 31.51 -5.95 0.31
N SER A 223 31.43 -5.51 1.57
CA SER A 223 31.14 -6.38 2.71
C SER A 223 29.77 -7.07 2.65
N LEU A 224 28.87 -6.63 1.76
CA LEU A 224 27.56 -7.22 1.52
C LEU A 224 27.53 -8.13 0.26
N GLY A 225 28.70 -8.46 -0.30
CA GLY A 225 28.84 -9.27 -1.52
C GLY A 225 29.12 -8.42 -2.77
N ALA A 226 28.73 -8.94 -3.93
CA ALA A 226 28.83 -8.24 -5.19
C ALA A 226 27.92 -7.01 -5.20
N ILE A 227 28.45 -5.91 -5.74
CA ILE A 227 27.74 -4.65 -5.90
C ILE A 227 27.84 -4.20 -7.36
N LEU A 228 26.70 -3.95 -7.99
CA LEU A 228 26.62 -3.33 -9.31
C LEU A 228 26.23 -1.88 -9.15
N VAL A 229 26.99 -0.98 -9.77
CA VAL A 229 26.67 0.45 -9.84
C VAL A 229 26.47 0.82 -11.30
N ALA A 230 25.38 1.52 -11.61
CA ALA A 230 25.06 1.98 -12.94
C ALA A 230 24.71 3.47 -12.96
N GLN A 231 25.15 4.17 -14.00
CA GLN A 231 24.98 5.60 -14.17
C GLN A 231 24.46 5.92 -15.58
N SER A 232 23.40 6.73 -15.64
CA SER A 232 22.89 7.34 -16.87
C SER A 232 23.52 8.72 -17.08
N GLY A 233 23.16 9.41 -18.16
CA GLY A 233 23.57 10.80 -18.36
C GLY A 233 23.07 11.80 -17.29
N ARG A 234 22.14 11.38 -16.41
CA ARG A 234 21.57 12.24 -15.35
C ARG A 234 22.15 11.98 -13.96
N GLY A 235 22.71 10.79 -13.72
CA GLY A 235 23.14 10.38 -12.39
C GLY A 235 23.15 8.87 -12.21
N VAL A 236 23.40 8.42 -10.97
CA VAL A 236 23.37 7.01 -10.59
C VAL A 236 21.93 6.50 -10.68
N CYS A 237 21.67 5.56 -11.57
CA CYS A 237 20.33 5.01 -11.84
C CYS A 237 20.11 3.62 -11.21
N ALA A 238 21.19 2.91 -10.85
CA ALA A 238 21.09 1.65 -10.11
C ALA A 238 22.29 1.42 -9.17
N ILE A 239 21.98 0.90 -7.98
CA ILE A 239 22.93 0.31 -7.03
C ILE A 239 22.29 -1.00 -6.56
N LEU A 240 22.84 -2.13 -7.00
CA LEU A 240 22.29 -3.46 -6.74
C LEU A 240 23.28 -4.28 -5.92
N LEU A 241 22.78 -5.09 -4.99
CA LEU A 241 23.58 -5.96 -4.12
C LEU A 241 23.18 -7.42 -4.32
N GLY A 242 24.15 -8.33 -4.31
CA GLY A 242 23.87 -9.77 -4.43
C GLY A 242 25.13 -10.61 -4.29
N ASP A 243 24.97 -11.92 -4.40
CA ASP A 243 26.10 -12.86 -4.33
C ASP A 243 26.65 -13.21 -5.72
N ASP A 244 25.79 -13.12 -6.74
CA ASP A 244 26.13 -13.44 -8.13
C ASP A 244 26.14 -12.18 -9.01
N ALA A 245 27.33 -11.83 -9.51
CA ALA A 245 27.54 -10.71 -10.42
C ALA A 245 26.72 -10.83 -11.71
N GLN A 246 26.52 -12.05 -12.23
CA GLN A 246 25.79 -12.27 -13.46
C GLN A 246 24.29 -12.00 -13.26
N ALA A 247 23.72 -12.42 -12.14
CA ALA A 247 22.35 -12.09 -11.77
C ALA A 247 22.13 -10.57 -11.63
N LEU A 248 23.11 -9.83 -11.09
CA LEU A 248 23.03 -8.37 -11.01
C LEU A 248 23.03 -7.70 -12.39
N LEU A 249 23.88 -8.19 -13.29
CA LEU A 249 23.92 -7.72 -14.67
C LEU A 249 22.60 -8.01 -15.40
N GLN A 250 22.01 -9.18 -15.19
CA GLN A 250 20.70 -9.52 -15.74
C GLN A 250 19.59 -8.59 -15.21
N ASP A 251 19.54 -8.30 -13.90
CA ASP A 251 18.58 -7.32 -13.34
C ASP A 251 18.76 -5.93 -13.98
N LEU A 252 20.00 -5.51 -14.24
CA LEU A 252 20.26 -4.25 -14.96
C LEU A 252 19.72 -4.29 -16.40
N GLN A 253 19.98 -5.37 -17.14
CA GLN A 253 19.49 -5.56 -18.51
C GLN A 253 17.96 -5.57 -18.58
N ASP A 254 17.29 -6.29 -17.68
CA ASP A 254 15.83 -6.38 -17.63
C ASP A 254 15.18 -5.02 -17.34
N ARG A 255 15.85 -4.17 -16.55
CA ARG A 255 15.40 -2.80 -16.25
C ARG A 255 15.59 -1.84 -17.39
N PHE A 256 16.64 -2.04 -18.19
CA PHE A 256 17.02 -1.15 -19.29
C PHE A 256 17.20 -1.94 -20.59
N PRO A 257 16.15 -2.60 -21.11
CA PRO A 257 16.26 -3.56 -22.20
C PRO A 257 16.68 -2.94 -23.55
N GLN A 258 16.58 -1.61 -23.66
CA GLN A 258 16.93 -0.84 -24.86
C GLN A 258 18.18 0.05 -24.65
N ALA A 259 18.81 -0.01 -23.48
CA ALA A 259 20.00 0.79 -23.18
C ALA A 259 21.27 0.14 -23.75
N GLN A 260 22.23 0.97 -24.13
CA GLN A 260 23.58 0.50 -24.42
C GLN A 260 24.34 0.41 -23.10
N LEU A 261 24.57 -0.80 -22.61
CA LEU A 261 25.35 -1.03 -21.39
C LEU A 261 26.84 -1.02 -21.73
N VAL A 262 27.59 -0.11 -21.10
CA VAL A 262 29.04 0.04 -21.28
C VAL A 262 29.71 -0.30 -19.94
N GLY A 263 30.45 -1.41 -19.92
CA GLY A 263 31.28 -1.81 -18.78
C GLY A 263 32.75 -1.41 -18.96
N ASP A 264 33.55 -1.60 -17.91
CA ASP A 264 35.02 -1.54 -17.94
C ASP A 264 35.63 -0.16 -18.35
N ASP A 265 34.92 0.92 -18.02
CA ASP A 265 35.42 2.28 -18.19
C ASP A 265 36.24 2.68 -16.96
N ARG A 266 37.58 2.78 -17.09
CA ARG A 266 38.48 3.19 -15.99
C ARG A 266 38.12 4.56 -15.38
N GLY A 267 37.39 5.42 -16.10
CA GLY A 267 36.87 6.68 -15.57
C GLY A 267 35.72 6.50 -14.57
N PHE A 268 35.08 5.32 -14.56
CA PHE A 268 33.93 4.99 -13.73
C PHE A 268 34.31 4.40 -12.36
N ASP A 269 35.53 3.88 -12.21
CA ASP A 269 36.04 3.25 -10.99
C ASP A 269 35.98 4.19 -9.77
N ALA A 270 36.27 5.47 -9.96
CA ALA A 270 36.20 6.45 -8.88
C ALA A 270 34.78 6.62 -8.33
N LEU A 271 33.76 6.57 -9.20
CA LEU A 271 32.36 6.62 -8.78
C LEU A 271 31.97 5.34 -8.03
N VAL A 272 32.37 4.18 -8.54
CA VAL A 272 32.11 2.88 -7.92
C VAL A 272 32.74 2.83 -6.53
N ALA A 273 34.00 3.24 -6.40
CA ALA A 273 34.71 3.29 -5.11
C ALA A 273 34.00 4.19 -4.10
N ARG A 274 33.47 5.34 -4.52
CA ARG A 274 32.65 6.22 -3.66
C ARG A 274 31.36 5.55 -3.22
N VAL A 275 30.67 4.85 -4.11
CA VAL A 275 29.45 4.11 -3.77
C VAL A 275 29.75 2.95 -2.82
N VAL A 276 30.84 2.20 -3.04
CA VAL A 276 31.29 1.15 -2.13
C VAL A 276 31.60 1.73 -0.75
N ALA A 277 32.40 2.80 -0.68
CA ALA A 277 32.72 3.48 0.58
C ALA A 277 31.45 3.94 1.32
N PHE A 278 30.46 4.44 0.60
CA PHE A 278 29.16 4.81 1.17
C PHE A 278 28.38 3.59 1.68
N VAL A 279 28.41 2.44 1.01
CA VAL A 279 27.79 1.21 1.52
C VAL A 279 28.49 0.71 2.79
N GLU A 280 29.80 0.89 2.90
CA GLU A 280 30.57 0.58 4.12
C GLU A 280 30.35 1.61 5.25
N ALA A 281 29.99 2.84 4.92
CA ALA A 281 29.72 3.91 5.88
C ALA A 281 28.47 4.74 5.50
N PRO A 282 27.25 4.18 5.63
CA PRO A 282 26.02 4.86 5.21
C PRO A 282 25.74 6.19 5.93
N GLY A 283 26.30 6.36 7.13
CA GLY A 283 26.18 7.60 7.92
C GLY A 283 26.86 8.82 7.31
N LEU A 284 27.82 8.63 6.40
CA LEU A 284 28.51 9.74 5.70
C LEU A 284 27.63 10.40 4.63
N GLY A 285 26.57 9.72 4.19
CA GLY A 285 25.76 10.14 3.05
C GLY A 285 26.44 9.92 1.71
N LEU A 286 25.66 10.03 0.63
CA LEU A 286 26.13 9.88 -0.75
C LEU A 286 25.89 11.19 -1.51
N ASP A 287 26.94 11.97 -1.69
CA ASP A 287 26.89 13.22 -2.48
C ASP A 287 27.05 12.94 -3.99
N LEU A 288 26.06 12.26 -4.57
CA LEU A 288 25.99 11.97 -6.00
C LEU A 288 24.59 12.28 -6.54
N PRO A 289 24.47 12.79 -7.78
CA PRO A 289 23.18 12.93 -8.42
C PRO A 289 22.56 11.54 -8.63
N LEU A 290 21.33 11.36 -8.14
CA LEU A 290 20.56 10.12 -8.30
C LEU A 290 19.53 10.29 -9.42
N ASP A 291 19.52 9.36 -10.36
CA ASP A 291 18.52 9.28 -11.43
C ASP A 291 17.37 8.36 -11.00
N VAL A 292 16.47 8.90 -10.17
CA VAL A 292 15.41 8.14 -9.52
C VAL A 292 14.22 7.93 -10.47
N GLN A 293 14.12 6.71 -11.02
CA GLN A 293 13.05 6.32 -11.95
C GLN A 293 11.94 5.56 -11.23
N GLY A 294 10.72 6.11 -11.23
CA GLY A 294 9.56 5.48 -10.59
C GLY A 294 8.27 6.27 -10.77
N THR A 295 7.16 5.68 -10.34
CA THR A 295 5.85 6.36 -10.27
C THR A 295 5.89 7.50 -9.25
N ALA A 296 4.98 8.47 -9.37
CA ALA A 296 4.88 9.58 -8.40
C ALA A 296 4.71 9.08 -6.95
N PHE A 297 3.98 7.97 -6.75
CA PHE A 297 3.87 7.35 -5.42
C PHE A 297 5.20 6.79 -4.93
N GLN A 298 5.93 6.07 -5.78
CA GLN A 298 7.25 5.52 -5.44
C GLN A 298 8.25 6.62 -5.12
N GLN A 299 8.33 7.68 -5.93
CA GLN A 299 9.21 8.82 -5.69
C GLN A 299 8.92 9.48 -4.33
N ARG A 300 7.65 9.70 -3.98
CA ARG A 300 7.26 10.24 -2.67
C ARG A 300 7.66 9.32 -1.51
N VAL A 301 7.48 8.01 -1.67
CA VAL A 301 7.96 7.03 -0.69
C VAL A 301 9.47 7.15 -0.54
N TRP A 302 10.22 7.05 -1.62
CA TRP A 302 11.68 7.08 -1.61
C TRP A 302 12.26 8.39 -1.08
N GLN A 303 11.59 9.53 -1.31
CA GLN A 303 11.93 10.80 -0.68
C GLN A 303 11.72 10.75 0.84
N ALA A 304 10.61 10.17 1.30
CA ALA A 304 10.37 9.97 2.73
C ALA A 304 11.37 8.98 3.37
N LEU A 305 11.88 8.00 2.60
CA LEU A 305 12.92 7.08 3.05
C LEU A 305 14.26 7.81 3.26
N GLN A 306 14.65 8.66 2.32
CA GLN A 306 15.88 9.45 2.41
C GLN A 306 15.89 10.41 3.61
N ALA A 307 14.73 10.78 4.13
CA ALA A 307 14.60 11.60 5.34
C ALA A 307 14.78 10.81 6.65
N ILE A 308 14.91 9.48 6.61
CA ILE A 308 15.19 8.68 7.80
C ILE A 308 16.70 8.77 8.09
N PRO A 309 17.15 9.28 9.25
CA PRO A 309 18.57 9.35 9.60
C PRO A 309 19.25 7.97 9.67
N ALA A 310 20.57 7.93 9.49
CA ALA A 310 21.34 6.71 9.71
C ALA A 310 21.29 6.30 11.19
N GLY A 311 21.07 5.00 11.45
CA GLY A 311 20.91 4.45 12.79
C GLY A 311 19.48 4.55 13.34
N GLU A 312 18.56 5.19 12.61
CA GLU A 312 17.14 5.21 12.94
C GLU A 312 16.33 4.28 12.04
N THR A 313 15.20 3.82 12.54
CA THR A 313 14.23 3.02 11.78
C THR A 313 12.85 3.64 11.80
N ALA A 314 12.08 3.39 10.75
CA ALA A 314 10.66 3.74 10.69
C ALA A 314 9.83 2.52 10.25
N SER A 315 8.57 2.47 10.62
CA SER A 315 7.64 1.45 10.17
C SER A 315 6.99 1.80 8.83
N TYR A 316 6.50 0.80 8.10
CA TYR A 316 5.72 1.04 6.88
C TYR A 316 4.49 1.94 7.12
N ALA A 317 3.89 1.87 8.31
CA ALA A 317 2.76 2.72 8.69
C ALA A 317 3.19 4.18 8.89
N GLU A 318 4.30 4.42 9.59
CA GLU A 318 4.85 5.77 9.78
C GLU A 318 5.24 6.41 8.45
N ILE A 319 5.84 5.66 7.53
CA ILE A 319 6.13 6.18 6.18
C ILE A 319 4.83 6.51 5.43
N ALA A 320 3.80 5.67 5.55
CA ALA A 320 2.50 5.92 4.95
C ALA A 320 1.84 7.20 5.50
N GLU A 321 2.00 7.47 6.79
CA GLU A 321 1.58 8.71 7.44
C GLU A 321 2.37 9.92 6.96
N ARG A 322 3.72 9.83 6.90
CA ARG A 322 4.60 10.91 6.41
C ARG A 322 4.26 11.33 4.98
N ILE A 323 3.86 10.39 4.12
CA ILE A 323 3.41 10.68 2.75
C ILE A 323 1.91 11.02 2.66
N GLY A 324 1.23 11.25 3.79
CA GLY A 324 -0.17 11.68 3.83
C GLY A 324 -1.18 10.65 3.34
N THR A 325 -0.82 9.35 3.39
CA THR A 325 -1.68 8.22 2.97
C THR A 325 -1.66 7.09 4.01
N PRO A 326 -2.22 7.28 5.23
CA PRO A 326 -2.02 6.37 6.37
C PRO A 326 -2.44 4.91 6.13
N SER A 327 -3.41 4.66 5.24
CA SER A 327 -3.87 3.32 4.88
C SER A 327 -2.95 2.57 3.89
N ALA A 328 -1.87 3.20 3.41
CA ALA A 328 -1.06 2.70 2.29
C ALA A 328 0.18 1.88 2.69
N ALA A 329 0.28 1.38 3.94
CA ALA A 329 1.45 0.62 4.41
C ALA A 329 1.90 -0.52 3.46
N ARG A 330 0.95 -1.29 2.89
CA ARG A 330 1.29 -2.34 1.90
C ARG A 330 1.83 -1.78 0.59
N ALA A 331 1.31 -0.64 0.12
CA ALA A 331 1.79 0.02 -1.08
C ALA A 331 3.21 0.59 -0.86
N VAL A 332 3.47 1.14 0.34
CA VAL A 332 4.82 1.56 0.76
C VAL A 332 5.78 0.36 0.73
N ALA A 333 5.39 -0.79 1.27
CA ALA A 333 6.21 -2.00 1.21
C ALA A 333 6.56 -2.42 -0.23
N ARG A 334 5.60 -2.37 -1.15
CA ARG A 334 5.84 -2.62 -2.58
C ARG A 334 6.77 -1.57 -3.21
N ALA A 335 6.64 -0.30 -2.85
CA ALA A 335 7.55 0.75 -3.31
C ALA A 335 8.97 0.56 -2.78
N CYS A 336 9.14 0.09 -1.54
CA CYS A 336 10.45 -0.28 -0.98
C CYS A 336 11.07 -1.45 -1.75
N ALA A 337 10.29 -2.46 -2.12
CA ALA A 337 10.76 -3.62 -2.91
C ALA A 337 11.14 -3.26 -4.37
N ALA A 338 10.55 -2.18 -4.90
CA ALA A 338 10.85 -1.66 -6.23
C ALA A 338 12.12 -0.78 -6.28
N ASN A 339 12.73 -0.49 -5.14
CA ASN A 339 13.93 0.34 -5.07
C ASN A 339 15.07 -0.26 -5.91
N ALA A 340 15.71 0.58 -6.73
CA ALA A 340 16.86 0.21 -7.57
C ALA A 340 18.19 0.79 -7.04
N LEU A 341 18.14 1.60 -5.99
CA LEU A 341 19.29 2.34 -5.44
C LEU A 341 19.50 1.88 -3.99
N ALA A 342 20.10 0.70 -3.82
CA ALA A 342 20.41 0.13 -2.51
C ALA A 342 21.22 1.12 -1.67
N VAL A 343 20.89 1.22 -0.39
CA VAL A 343 21.50 2.11 0.62
C VAL A 343 21.29 3.61 0.36
N ALA A 344 21.42 4.09 -0.88
CA ALA A 344 21.22 5.50 -1.26
C ALA A 344 19.76 5.93 -1.09
N ILE A 345 18.81 5.06 -1.46
CA ILE A 345 17.45 5.12 -0.97
C ILE A 345 17.36 4.08 0.17
N PRO A 346 17.33 4.51 1.45
CA PRO A 346 17.61 3.62 2.58
C PRO A 346 16.37 2.80 3.00
N CYS A 347 15.88 1.94 2.10
CA CYS A 347 14.73 1.08 2.38
C CYS A 347 15.01 -0.03 3.42
N HIS A 348 16.29 -0.26 3.77
CA HIS A 348 16.67 -1.14 4.89
C HIS A 348 16.27 -0.56 6.25
N ARG A 349 16.14 0.77 6.38
CA ARG A 349 15.68 1.45 7.59
C ARG A 349 14.18 1.31 7.85
N VAL A 350 13.44 0.71 6.92
CA VAL A 350 12.00 0.48 7.08
C VAL A 350 11.71 -0.91 7.61
N VAL A 351 11.06 -1.02 8.76
CA VAL A 351 10.74 -2.28 9.44
C VAL A 351 9.23 -2.49 9.58
N ARG A 352 8.82 -3.68 10.05
CA ARG A 352 7.42 -3.90 10.42
C ARG A 352 7.08 -3.14 11.70
N ASN A 353 5.79 -2.94 11.96
CA ASN A 353 5.32 -2.27 13.18
C ASN A 353 5.74 -2.98 14.48
N ASP A 354 6.01 -4.30 14.42
CA ASP A 354 6.50 -5.10 15.53
C ASP A 354 8.04 -5.09 15.65
N GLY A 355 8.73 -4.27 14.85
CA GLY A 355 10.20 -4.20 14.77
C GLY A 355 10.83 -5.37 14.02
N ALA A 356 10.05 -6.39 13.61
CA ALA A 356 10.60 -7.54 12.93
C ALA A 356 11.11 -7.17 11.53
N LEU A 357 12.27 -7.74 11.18
CA LEU A 357 12.78 -7.64 9.82
C LEU A 357 12.02 -8.61 8.92
N SER A 358 11.28 -8.06 7.96
CA SER A 358 10.72 -8.82 6.86
C SER A 358 10.92 -8.05 5.58
N GLY A 359 11.17 -8.76 4.48
CA GLY A 359 11.23 -8.15 3.16
C GLY A 359 12.42 -7.21 3.00
N TYR A 360 13.32 -7.59 2.10
CA TYR A 360 14.33 -6.70 1.56
C TYR A 360 14.66 -7.19 0.16
N ARG A 361 14.73 -6.28 -0.81
CA ARG A 361 14.97 -6.66 -2.20
C ARG A 361 16.24 -7.51 -2.35
N TRP A 362 17.25 -7.22 -1.55
CA TRP A 362 18.57 -7.86 -1.60
C TRP A 362 18.81 -8.87 -0.45
N GLY A 363 17.76 -9.29 0.26
CA GLY A 363 17.83 -10.31 1.31
C GLY A 363 17.86 -9.77 2.75
N VAL A 364 17.18 -10.45 3.67
CA VAL A 364 17.01 -9.99 5.06
C VAL A 364 18.33 -9.89 5.81
N GLU A 365 19.30 -10.76 5.50
CA GLU A 365 20.65 -10.74 6.11
C GLU A 365 21.39 -9.43 5.83
N ARG A 366 21.36 -8.95 4.57
CA ARG A 366 21.97 -7.64 4.21
C ARG A 366 21.28 -6.48 4.91
N LYS A 367 19.96 -6.55 5.08
CA LYS A 367 19.19 -5.54 5.82
C LYS A 367 19.63 -5.48 7.28
N GLN A 368 19.78 -6.63 7.94
CA GLN A 368 20.26 -6.71 9.32
C GLN A 368 21.69 -6.15 9.43
N ALA A 369 22.61 -6.59 8.57
CA ALA A 369 23.99 -6.12 8.57
C ALA A 369 24.11 -4.59 8.40
N LEU A 370 23.29 -3.98 7.54
CA LEU A 370 23.25 -2.52 7.37
C LEU A 370 22.74 -1.80 8.63
N LEU A 371 21.68 -2.32 9.26
CA LEU A 371 21.13 -1.73 10.49
C LEU A 371 22.13 -1.81 11.65
N ASP A 372 22.81 -2.95 11.82
CA ASP A 372 23.82 -3.15 12.86
C ASP A 372 25.03 -2.23 12.64
N ARG A 373 25.46 -2.09 11.38
CA ARG A 373 26.52 -1.18 10.97
C ARG A 373 26.19 0.27 11.32
N GLU A 374 25.01 0.74 10.93
CA GLU A 374 24.58 2.11 11.21
C GLU A 374 24.46 2.37 12.73
N HIS A 375 23.96 1.39 13.51
CA HIS A 375 23.92 1.50 14.97
C HIS A 375 25.32 1.61 15.59
N ARG A 376 26.28 0.78 15.17
CA ARG A 376 27.67 0.87 15.67
C ARG A 376 28.33 2.21 15.32
N GLN A 377 28.12 2.69 14.11
CA GLN A 377 28.64 3.97 13.64
C GLN A 377 28.03 5.16 14.41
N ALA A 378 26.72 5.13 14.68
CA ALA A 378 26.05 6.13 15.50
C ALA A 378 26.58 6.17 16.95
N GLN A 379 27.08 5.05 17.47
CA GLN A 379 27.68 4.94 18.80
C GLN A 379 29.20 5.22 18.83
N GLY A 380 29.80 5.62 17.70
CA GLY A 380 31.23 5.91 17.60
C GLY A 380 32.15 4.69 17.75
N GLN A 381 31.63 3.47 17.55
CA GLN A 381 32.43 2.25 17.54
C GLN A 381 33.05 2.03 16.15
N PRO A 382 34.33 1.64 16.05
CA PRO A 382 34.95 1.34 14.76
C PRO A 382 34.26 0.15 14.06
N ALA A 383 34.21 0.23 12.73
CA ALA A 383 33.47 -0.66 11.83
C ALA A 383 33.95 -2.12 11.83
#